data_AF-A0A5D0XNP5-F1
#
_entry.id   AF-A0A5D0XNP5-F1
#
_cell.length_a   1.000
_cell.length_b   1.000
_cell.length_c   1.000
_cell.angle_alpha   90.00
_cell.angle_beta   90.00
_cell.angle_gamma   90.00
#
_symmetry.space_group_name_H-M   'P 1'
#
loop_
_entity.id
_entity.type
_entity.pdbx_description
1 polymer ?
#
loop_
_entity_poly.entity_id
_entity_poly.type
_entity_poly.pdbx_seq_one_letter_code
_entity_poly.pdbx_strand_id
1 'polypeptide(L)'
;MRSKTALPHRNRATLLVALGACLVLAGCGAAEEDPLGVNSAADGSAAGSDGAGAGQADPVGAGLGDDPLNIGRDGAALCGVQPKESRLHYTVMLHNPTLEAFTLGEVRLGDPEDLTVVSTMVQTANREGHHHGGAPEGGHDEHAATPAPTKAPEPIGPPVEAEGYVFEPDAHLNIIVTVELAEGASHGSAENIMVAFANDERDFAVPHPLKIDVDAKSCA
;
A
#
# COMPACT_ATOMS: atom_id res chain seq x y z
N MET A 1 -12.53 -57.65 -25.47
CA MET A 1 -13.66 -57.37 -26.38
C MET A 1 -13.73 -55.86 -26.58
N ARG A 2 -13.80 -55.44 -27.85
CA ARG A 2 -13.94 -54.04 -28.29
C ARG A 2 -15.39 -53.60 -28.12
N SER A 3 -15.61 -52.32 -27.82
CA SER A 3 -16.70 -51.50 -28.40
C SER A 3 -16.33 -50.02 -28.34
N LYS A 4 -16.31 -49.38 -29.52
CA LYS A 4 -16.15 -47.95 -29.80
C LYS A 4 -17.53 -47.31 -29.94
N THR A 5 -17.72 -46.03 -29.58
CA THR A 5 -18.56 -45.02 -30.28
C THR A 5 -18.46 -43.69 -29.50
N ALA A 6 -17.80 -42.64 -29.99
CA ALA A 6 -18.16 -41.64 -31.02
C ALA A 6 -18.95 -40.42 -30.47
N LEU A 7 -18.35 -39.23 -30.64
CA LEU A 7 -18.93 -37.88 -30.46
C LEU A 7 -20.04 -37.58 -31.48
N PRO A 8 -20.82 -36.50 -31.25
CA PRO A 8 -20.86 -35.49 -32.31
C PRO A 8 -20.73 -34.03 -31.83
N HIS A 9 -20.05 -33.28 -32.70
CA HIS A 9 -20.03 -31.83 -32.88
C HIS A 9 -21.37 -31.10 -32.70
N ARG A 10 -21.29 -29.83 -32.28
CA ARG A 10 -22.25 -28.81 -32.72
C ARG A 10 -21.56 -27.46 -32.94
N ASN A 11 -21.35 -27.16 -34.22
CA ASN A 11 -21.04 -25.83 -34.74
C ASN A 11 -22.21 -24.87 -34.52
N ARG A 12 -21.94 -23.61 -34.20
CA ARG A 12 -22.69 -22.46 -34.76
C ARG A 12 -21.76 -21.30 -35.05
N ALA A 13 -21.92 -20.80 -36.27
CA ALA A 13 -21.13 -19.78 -36.92
C ALA A 13 -21.86 -18.43 -36.94
N THR A 14 -21.11 -17.41 -37.39
CA THR A 14 -21.52 -16.16 -38.07
C THR A 14 -22.21 -15.06 -37.26
N LEU A 15 -21.60 -13.87 -37.23
CA LEU A 15 -22.05 -12.72 -38.05
C LEU A 15 -20.94 -11.66 -38.23
N LEU A 16 -20.73 -11.24 -39.48
CA LEU A 16 -20.03 -10.03 -39.93
C LEU A 16 -21.01 -8.84 -39.95
N VAL A 17 -20.49 -7.60 -39.98
CA VAL A 17 -20.75 -6.53 -40.99
C VAL A 17 -20.79 -5.08 -40.43
N ALA A 18 -19.98 -4.23 -41.10
CA ALA A 18 -20.04 -2.79 -41.44
C ALA A 18 -20.02 -1.69 -40.35
N LEU A 19 -19.10 -0.71 -40.39
CA LEU A 19 -18.85 0.41 -41.34
C LEU A 19 -19.80 1.62 -41.12
N GLY A 20 -19.25 2.78 -40.77
CA GLY A 20 -19.99 4.07 -40.76
C GLY A 20 -19.15 5.24 -40.25
N ALA A 21 -19.00 6.26 -41.09
CA ALA A 21 -18.01 7.34 -41.02
C ALA A 21 -18.51 8.67 -40.41
N CYS A 22 -17.60 9.66 -40.40
CA CYS A 22 -17.78 11.13 -40.37
C CYS A 22 -17.67 11.81 -38.98
N LEU A 23 -16.61 12.58 -38.69
CA LEU A 23 -16.29 13.99 -39.06
C LEU A 23 -16.93 15.02 -38.10
N VAL A 24 -16.11 15.90 -37.50
CA VAL A 24 -16.14 17.39 -37.62
C VAL A 24 -15.14 18.04 -36.64
N LEU A 25 -14.51 19.12 -37.14
CA LEU A 25 -13.49 19.98 -36.53
C LEU A 25 -14.01 21.01 -35.52
N ALA A 26 -13.13 21.47 -34.62
CA ALA A 26 -12.95 22.84 -34.06
C ALA A 26 -12.38 22.73 -32.63
N GLY A 27 -11.48 23.57 -32.09
CA GLY A 27 -10.73 24.77 -32.49
C GLY A 27 -9.46 24.85 -31.60
N CYS A 28 -8.36 25.44 -32.08
CA CYS A 28 -7.93 26.84 -31.88
C CYS A 28 -7.80 27.28 -30.41
N GLY A 29 -6.55 27.57 -29.99
CA GLY A 29 -6.24 28.39 -28.82
C GLY A 29 -5.57 27.64 -27.67
N ALA A 30 -4.25 27.42 -27.76
CA ALA A 30 -3.44 27.18 -26.58
C ALA A 30 -3.31 28.52 -25.83
N ALA A 31 -3.98 28.63 -24.68
CA ALA A 31 -3.58 29.57 -23.64
C ALA A 31 -2.70 28.81 -22.67
N GLU A 32 -1.48 29.31 -22.48
CA GLU A 32 -0.49 28.79 -21.56
C GLU A 32 -0.93 29.26 -20.16
N GLU A 33 -1.68 28.42 -19.43
CA GLU A 33 -2.01 28.70 -18.03
C GLU A 33 -0.76 28.47 -17.19
N ASP A 34 -0.22 29.56 -16.65
CA ASP A 34 0.87 29.61 -15.66
C ASP A 34 0.47 28.77 -14.43
N PRO A 35 0.98 27.54 -14.27
CA PRO A 35 0.45 26.58 -13.33
C PRO A 35 0.87 26.85 -11.89
N LEU A 36 1.57 27.97 -11.62
CA LEU A 36 2.09 28.28 -10.29
C LEU A 36 1.62 29.60 -9.71
N GLY A 37 0.89 30.46 -10.44
CA GLY A 37 0.00 31.50 -9.90
C GLY A 37 0.47 32.34 -8.69
N VAL A 38 1.78 32.52 -8.46
CA VAL A 38 2.29 33.10 -7.20
C VAL A 38 2.49 34.61 -7.24
N ASN A 39 2.30 35.29 -8.38
CA ASN A 39 2.56 36.74 -8.46
C ASN A 39 1.64 37.51 -9.43
N SER A 40 0.32 37.37 -9.30
CA SER A 40 -0.62 38.29 -9.97
C SER A 40 -1.38 39.13 -8.93
N ALA A 41 -0.80 40.26 -8.57
CA ALA A 41 -1.51 41.35 -7.91
C ALA A 41 -2.07 42.30 -8.99
N ALA A 42 -3.40 42.39 -9.10
CA ALA A 42 -4.16 43.63 -9.37
C ALA A 42 -5.66 43.34 -9.61
N ASP A 43 -6.48 43.89 -8.71
CA ASP A 43 -7.74 44.60 -8.93
C ASP A 43 -8.82 44.10 -9.91
N GLY A 44 -10.05 44.01 -9.38
CA GLY A 44 -11.21 44.59 -10.09
C GLY A 44 -12.48 43.73 -10.26
N SER A 45 -13.26 43.63 -9.18
CA SER A 45 -14.73 43.72 -9.13
C SER A 45 -15.66 42.85 -9.99
N ALA A 46 -16.41 42.01 -9.25
CA ALA A 46 -17.88 41.87 -9.21
C ALA A 46 -18.63 40.99 -10.24
N ALA A 47 -19.21 39.88 -9.73
CA ALA A 47 -20.66 39.64 -9.71
C ALA A 47 -20.97 38.46 -8.76
N GLY A 48 -22.06 38.60 -8.00
CA GLY A 48 -22.32 37.89 -6.74
C GLY A 48 -22.76 36.43 -6.83
N SER A 49 -22.76 35.77 -5.66
CA SER A 49 -23.98 35.30 -5.00
C SER A 49 -23.65 34.69 -3.63
N ASP A 50 -24.63 34.81 -2.74
CA ASP A 50 -24.63 34.52 -1.31
C ASP A 50 -24.17 33.11 -0.91
N GLY A 51 -23.63 32.99 0.30
CA GLY A 51 -23.74 31.75 1.07
C GLY A 51 -22.51 31.37 1.89
N ALA A 52 -22.59 31.65 3.19
CA ALA A 52 -21.99 30.91 4.31
C ALA A 52 -20.73 30.08 4.04
N GLY A 53 -19.63 30.49 4.67
CA GLY A 53 -18.46 29.65 4.83
C GLY A 53 -17.48 30.29 5.79
N ALA A 54 -17.86 30.39 7.06
CA ALA A 54 -16.82 30.31 8.08
C ALA A 54 -16.08 29.01 7.77
N GLY A 55 -14.80 29.11 7.40
CA GLY A 55 -13.93 27.97 7.22
C GLY A 55 -13.88 27.24 8.54
N GLN A 56 -14.84 26.34 8.73
CA GLN A 56 -14.82 25.37 9.78
C GLN A 56 -13.62 24.51 9.41
N ALA A 57 -12.57 24.59 10.22
CA ALA A 57 -11.57 23.55 10.20
C ALA A 57 -12.33 22.24 10.31
N ASP A 58 -12.22 21.38 9.30
CA ASP A 58 -12.77 20.04 9.39
C ASP A 58 -12.27 19.45 10.72
N PRO A 59 -13.17 18.91 11.56
CA PRO A 59 -12.72 18.27 12.79
C PRO A 59 -11.66 17.24 12.42
N VAL A 60 -10.54 17.27 13.14
CA VAL A 60 -9.48 16.25 13.05
C VAL A 60 -10.16 14.89 13.22
N GLY A 61 -10.21 14.09 12.15
CA GLY A 61 -10.97 12.82 12.05
C GLY A 61 -11.87 12.74 10.80
N ALA A 62 -12.55 13.83 10.45
CA ALA A 62 -13.42 13.88 9.27
C ALA A 62 -12.60 14.07 7.98
N GLY A 63 -12.15 12.97 7.37
CA GLY A 63 -11.52 13.02 6.03
C GLY A 63 -10.32 12.12 5.82
N LEU A 64 -10.04 11.20 6.74
CA LEU A 64 -8.90 10.28 6.68
C LEU A 64 -8.89 9.32 5.45
N GLY A 65 -9.96 9.25 4.67
CA GLY A 65 -10.08 8.32 3.53
C GLY A 65 -10.14 6.85 3.98
N ASP A 66 -10.04 5.88 3.06
CA ASP A 66 -10.18 4.46 3.42
C ASP A 66 -8.87 3.82 3.93
N ASP A 67 -7.74 4.51 3.77
CA ASP A 67 -6.40 4.05 4.15
C ASP A 67 -5.54 5.22 4.69
N PRO A 68 -5.80 5.70 5.92
CA PRO A 68 -5.04 6.81 6.51
C PRO A 68 -3.57 6.48 6.79
N LEU A 69 -3.23 5.19 6.93
CA LEU A 69 -1.88 4.72 7.25
C LEU A 69 -1.07 4.37 5.99
N ASN A 70 -1.62 4.60 4.79
CA ASN A 70 -1.01 4.22 3.51
C ASN A 70 -0.59 2.74 3.43
N ILE A 71 -1.30 1.84 4.12
CA ILE A 71 -1.03 0.40 4.16
C ILE A 71 -1.08 -0.21 2.76
N GLY A 72 -1.97 0.28 1.89
CA GLY A 72 -2.14 -0.21 0.52
C GLY A 72 -0.99 0.13 -0.43
N ARG A 73 0.09 0.77 0.05
CA ARG A 73 1.26 1.16 -0.75
C ARG A 73 2.43 0.20 -0.57
N ASP A 74 3.48 0.41 -1.37
CA ASP A 74 4.79 -0.24 -1.24
C ASP A 74 4.74 -1.77 -1.23
N GLY A 75 3.94 -2.33 -2.14
CA GLY A 75 3.80 -3.77 -2.31
C GLY A 75 5.05 -4.46 -2.83
N ALA A 76 5.11 -5.77 -2.59
CA ALA A 76 6.15 -6.64 -3.11
C ALA A 76 5.59 -8.03 -3.42
N ALA A 77 6.27 -8.77 -4.29
CA ALA A 77 6.04 -10.19 -4.48
C ALA A 77 7.30 -10.92 -4.02
N LEU A 78 7.15 -11.76 -3.00
CA LEU A 78 8.26 -12.47 -2.39
C LEU A 78 8.05 -13.97 -2.56
N CYS A 79 9.10 -14.64 -3.03
CA CYS A 79 9.19 -16.08 -2.95
C CYS A 79 10.12 -16.49 -1.80
N GLY A 80 9.65 -17.41 -0.96
CA GLY A 80 10.41 -18.01 0.13
C GLY A 80 10.60 -19.50 -0.07
N VAL A 81 11.74 -20.02 0.38
CA VAL A 81 11.94 -21.48 0.52
C VAL A 81 11.86 -21.83 1.99
N GLN A 82 10.96 -22.75 2.36
CA GLN A 82 10.79 -23.21 3.74
C GLN A 82 11.30 -24.65 3.91
N PRO A 83 12.55 -24.86 4.36
CA PRO A 83 13.02 -26.16 4.84
C PRO A 83 12.13 -26.71 5.95
N LYS A 84 12.15 -28.04 6.15
CA LYS A 84 11.41 -28.70 7.23
C LYS A 84 11.72 -28.05 8.59
N GLU A 85 10.68 -27.88 9.40
CA GLU A 85 10.77 -27.32 10.77
C GLU A 85 11.28 -25.86 10.83
N SER A 86 11.29 -25.14 9.71
CA SER A 86 11.58 -23.71 9.66
C SER A 86 10.30 -22.88 9.48
N ARG A 87 10.39 -21.58 9.76
CA ARG A 87 9.33 -20.58 9.55
C ARG A 87 9.90 -19.40 8.78
N LEU A 88 9.04 -18.71 8.04
CA LEU A 88 9.42 -17.53 7.28
C LEU A 88 8.87 -16.28 7.92
N HIS A 89 9.69 -15.23 7.99
CA HIS A 89 9.32 -13.95 8.58
C HIS A 89 9.28 -12.89 7.48
N TYR A 90 8.15 -12.19 7.40
CA TYR A 90 7.96 -11.08 6.49
C TYR A 90 7.75 -9.81 7.31
N THR A 91 8.39 -8.71 6.91
CA THR A 91 8.31 -7.44 7.63
C THR A 91 7.69 -6.38 6.74
N VAL A 92 6.64 -5.73 7.22
CA VAL A 92 5.99 -4.58 6.59
C VAL A 92 6.26 -3.36 7.46
N MET A 93 6.99 -2.37 6.93
CA MET A 93 7.21 -1.12 7.63
C MET A 93 6.04 -0.18 7.34
N LEU A 94 5.41 0.35 8.39
CA LEU A 94 4.36 1.34 8.30
C LEU A 94 4.80 2.64 8.96
N HIS A 95 4.27 3.75 8.45
CA HIS A 95 4.34 5.08 9.06
C HIS A 95 2.92 5.52 9.38
N ASN A 96 2.71 6.12 10.54
CA ASN A 96 1.47 6.82 10.85
C ASN A 96 1.67 8.32 10.54
N PRO A 97 1.32 8.80 9.33
CA PRO A 97 1.51 10.21 8.96
C PRO A 97 0.47 11.14 9.58
N THR A 98 -0.46 10.60 10.36
CA THR A 98 -1.58 11.36 10.92
C THR A 98 -1.22 11.97 12.28
N LEU A 99 -2.15 12.78 12.80
CA LEU A 99 -2.08 13.30 14.17
C LEU A 99 -2.87 12.42 15.16
N GLU A 100 -3.42 11.30 14.70
CA GLU A 100 -4.26 10.38 15.47
C GLU A 100 -3.50 9.10 15.81
N ALA A 101 -3.83 8.51 16.96
CA ALA A 101 -3.37 7.18 17.32
C ALA A 101 -4.34 6.13 16.77
N PHE A 102 -3.82 5.01 16.31
CA PHE A 102 -4.63 3.86 15.90
C PHE A 102 -4.29 2.65 16.75
N THR A 103 -5.29 1.86 17.13
CA THR A 103 -5.08 0.55 17.73
C THR A 103 -5.05 -0.49 16.63
N LEU A 104 -3.96 -1.24 16.51
CA LEU A 104 -3.88 -2.35 15.56
C LEU A 104 -4.80 -3.48 16.00
N GLY A 105 -5.55 -4.03 15.04
CA GLY A 105 -6.36 -5.22 15.20
C GLY A 105 -5.63 -6.46 14.69
N GLU A 106 -6.41 -7.45 14.26
CA GLU A 106 -5.88 -8.68 13.67
C GLU A 106 -5.11 -8.39 12.37
N VAL A 107 -3.94 -9.03 12.24
CA VAL A 107 -3.19 -9.11 10.99
C VAL A 107 -3.29 -10.53 10.45
N ARG A 108 -3.81 -10.69 9.23
CA ARG A 108 -4.08 -12.00 8.61
C ARG A 108 -3.66 -12.03 7.15
N LEU A 109 -3.46 -13.22 6.61
CA LEU A 109 -3.23 -13.40 5.18
C LEU A 109 -4.52 -13.17 4.38
N GLY A 110 -4.42 -12.47 3.26
CA GLY A 110 -5.49 -12.36 2.27
C GLY A 110 -5.42 -13.52 1.28
N ASP A 111 -6.55 -14.20 1.13
CA ASP A 111 -6.72 -15.37 0.24
C ASP A 111 -5.59 -16.42 0.38
N PRO A 112 -5.30 -16.95 1.59
CA PRO A 112 -4.23 -17.90 1.78
C PRO A 112 -4.57 -19.27 1.19
N GLU A 113 -3.59 -19.88 0.49
CA GLU A 113 -3.63 -21.27 0.04
C GLU A 113 -2.50 -22.03 0.74
N ASP A 114 -2.82 -23.05 1.53
CA ASP A 114 -1.84 -23.92 2.21
C ASP A 114 -0.72 -23.19 2.98
N LEU A 115 -0.98 -21.94 3.39
CA LEU A 115 -0.08 -21.08 4.14
C LEU A 115 -0.81 -20.56 5.39
N THR A 116 -0.14 -20.58 6.53
CA THR A 116 -0.73 -20.21 7.82
C THR A 116 0.10 -19.16 8.53
N VAL A 117 -0.56 -18.26 9.26
CA VAL A 117 0.11 -17.32 10.16
C VAL A 117 0.36 -18.02 11.49
N VAL A 118 1.60 -17.99 11.95
CA VAL A 118 2.02 -18.52 13.24
C VAL A 118 1.96 -17.43 14.32
N SER A 119 2.43 -16.24 13.99
CA SER A 119 2.47 -15.10 14.90
C SER A 119 2.60 -13.79 14.14
N THR A 120 2.08 -12.73 14.75
CA THR A 120 2.09 -11.37 14.22
C THR A 120 2.56 -10.42 15.29
N MET A 121 3.80 -9.94 15.13
CA MET A 121 4.47 -9.08 16.10
C MET A 121 4.65 -7.69 15.53
N VAL A 122 4.79 -6.70 16.39
CA VAL A 122 5.19 -5.34 16.02
C VAL A 122 6.45 -4.93 16.74
N GLN A 123 7.28 -4.18 16.03
CA GLN A 123 8.50 -3.61 16.58
C GLN A 123 8.62 -2.16 16.13
N THR A 124 8.91 -1.25 17.05
CA THR A 124 9.20 0.15 16.71
C THR A 124 10.32 0.23 15.68
N ALA A 125 10.11 0.97 14.60
CA ALA A 125 11.10 1.15 13.54
C ALA A 125 11.72 2.54 13.62
N ASN A 126 13.01 2.64 13.26
CA ASN A 126 13.66 3.94 13.09
C ASN A 126 13.42 4.44 11.66
N ARG A 127 13.18 5.76 11.53
CA ARG A 127 12.97 6.47 10.26
C ARG A 127 14.09 6.26 9.22
N GLU A 128 15.32 6.01 9.66
CA GLU A 128 16.53 6.02 8.82
C GLU A 128 16.75 4.80 7.88
N GLY A 129 15.85 3.80 7.83
CA GLY A 129 16.13 2.51 7.16
C GLY A 129 16.05 2.45 5.63
N HIS A 130 15.38 3.40 4.95
CA HIS A 130 15.02 3.26 3.52
C HIS A 130 15.27 4.49 2.65
N HIS A 131 16.19 5.38 3.05
CA HIS A 131 16.70 6.35 2.08
C HIS A 131 17.51 5.60 1.02
N HIS A 132 16.89 5.27 -0.11
CA HIS A 132 17.62 5.08 -1.35
C HIS A 132 18.42 6.36 -1.55
N GLY A 133 19.73 6.28 -1.35
CA GLY A 133 20.62 7.40 -1.58
C GLY A 133 20.44 7.85 -3.03
N GLY A 134 19.68 8.92 -3.22
CA GLY A 134 19.63 9.64 -4.48
C GLY A 134 21.07 10.00 -4.79
N ALA A 135 21.59 9.46 -5.90
CA ALA A 135 22.88 9.87 -6.39
C ALA A 135 22.86 11.39 -6.52
N PRO A 136 23.80 12.14 -5.92
CA PRO A 136 23.84 13.57 -6.10
C PRO A 136 24.14 13.85 -7.57
N GLU A 137 23.15 14.38 -8.30
CA GLU A 137 23.42 15.06 -9.56
C GLU A 137 24.39 16.21 -9.26
N GLY A 138 25.42 16.29 -10.09
CA GLY A 138 26.65 17.01 -9.78
C GLY A 138 26.48 18.51 -9.53
N GLY A 139 27.34 19.00 -8.65
CA GLY A 139 27.68 20.42 -8.49
C GLY A 139 28.90 20.51 -7.60
N HIS A 140 30.04 20.96 -8.16
CA HIS A 140 31.21 21.32 -7.37
C HIS A 140 30.83 22.50 -6.49
N ASP A 141 30.60 22.28 -5.20
CA ASP A 141 30.80 23.30 -4.18
C ASP A 141 31.00 22.64 -2.81
N GLU A 142 31.72 23.38 -1.99
CA GLU A 142 32.47 23.00 -0.79
C GLU A 142 31.71 22.09 0.19
N HIS A 143 32.45 21.16 0.81
CA HIS A 143 31.96 20.19 1.79
C HIS A 143 31.26 20.86 3.00
N ALA A 144 29.97 21.14 2.85
CA ALA A 144 29.06 21.29 3.98
C ALA A 144 28.86 19.91 4.59
N ALA A 145 29.27 19.74 5.84
CA ALA A 145 29.00 18.52 6.59
C ALA A 145 27.49 18.23 6.55
N THR A 146 27.14 16.99 6.21
CA THR A 146 25.77 16.49 6.34
C THR A 146 25.25 16.88 7.73
N PRO A 147 24.09 17.57 7.84
CA PRO A 147 23.56 17.94 9.13
C PRO A 147 23.37 16.67 9.96
N ALA A 148 23.98 16.62 11.14
CA ALA A 148 23.77 15.54 12.08
C ALA A 148 22.27 15.47 12.44
N PRO A 149 21.68 14.26 12.55
CA PRO A 149 20.27 14.12 12.88
C PRO A 149 19.96 14.87 14.18
N THR A 150 18.96 15.76 14.13
CA THR A 150 18.63 16.69 15.22
C THR A 150 17.92 16.02 16.40
N LYS A 151 17.46 14.78 16.23
CA LYS A 151 16.81 13.95 17.25
C LYS A 151 17.60 12.65 17.40
N ALA A 152 17.83 12.23 18.64
CA ALA A 152 18.39 10.91 18.90
C ALA A 152 17.45 9.84 18.32
N PRO A 153 17.97 8.78 17.66
CA PRO A 153 17.16 7.66 17.21
C PRO A 153 16.35 7.09 18.38
N GLU A 154 15.09 6.80 18.15
CA GLU A 154 14.28 6.18 19.19
C GLU A 154 14.80 4.75 19.42
N PRO A 155 14.88 4.29 20.69
CA PRO A 155 15.33 2.94 20.97
C PRO A 155 14.39 1.93 20.32
N ILE A 156 14.92 1.04 19.47
CA ILE A 156 14.17 -0.08 18.93
C ILE A 156 13.89 -1.04 20.09
N GLY A 157 12.63 -1.12 20.51
CA GLY A 157 12.18 -2.05 21.54
C GLY A 157 12.17 -3.52 21.06
N PRO A 158 12.02 -4.50 21.97
CA PRO A 158 11.75 -5.87 21.56
C PRO A 158 10.39 -5.96 20.84
N PRO A 159 10.19 -6.94 19.94
CA PRO A 159 8.88 -7.17 19.35
C PRO A 159 7.82 -7.51 20.40
N VAL A 160 6.61 -6.99 20.23
CA VAL A 160 5.42 -7.26 21.03
C VAL A 160 4.27 -7.74 20.14
N GLU A 161 3.20 -8.27 20.71
CA GLU A 161 2.02 -8.70 19.92
C GLU A 161 1.44 -7.52 19.12
N ALA A 162 1.03 -7.79 17.88
CA ALA A 162 0.47 -6.75 17.01
C ALA A 162 -0.93 -6.30 17.45
N GLU A 163 -1.81 -7.25 17.79
CA GLU A 163 -3.18 -6.94 18.19
C GLU A 163 -3.22 -6.16 19.51
N GLY A 164 -3.94 -5.04 19.52
CA GLY A 164 -4.03 -4.12 20.65
C GLY A 164 -2.86 -3.14 20.75
N TYR A 165 -1.87 -3.19 19.86
CA TYR A 165 -0.77 -2.23 19.85
C TYR A 165 -1.25 -0.83 19.46
N VAL A 166 -0.83 0.19 20.21
CA VAL A 166 -1.14 1.59 19.91
C VAL A 166 -0.09 2.17 18.98
N PHE A 167 -0.50 2.46 17.75
CA PHE A 167 0.31 3.11 16.74
C PHE A 167 0.20 4.63 16.87
N GLU A 168 1.16 5.20 17.59
CA GLU A 168 1.22 6.64 17.90
C GLU A 168 1.37 7.53 16.64
N PRO A 169 0.92 8.79 16.69
CA PRO A 169 1.15 9.78 15.64
C PRO A 169 2.63 9.93 15.26
N ASP A 170 2.91 10.07 13.97
CA ASP A 170 4.26 10.20 13.37
C ASP A 170 5.25 9.06 13.68
N ALA A 171 4.78 7.96 14.30
CA ALA A 171 5.61 6.81 14.60
C ALA A 171 5.83 5.93 13.37
N HIS A 172 6.91 5.15 13.40
CA HIS A 172 7.16 4.09 12.43
C HIS A 172 7.17 2.74 13.16
N LEU A 173 6.59 1.72 12.54
CA LEU A 173 6.60 0.37 13.07
C LEU A 173 6.87 -0.65 11.97
N ASN A 174 7.39 -1.79 12.38
CA ASN A 174 7.54 -2.99 11.57
C ASN A 174 6.49 -4.00 12.05
N ILE A 175 5.55 -4.39 11.19
CA ILE A 175 4.71 -5.57 11.40
C ILE A 175 5.51 -6.78 10.90
N ILE A 176 5.81 -7.71 11.81
CA ILE A 176 6.54 -8.95 11.55
C ILE A 176 5.52 -10.09 11.51
N VAL A 177 5.23 -10.59 10.31
CA VAL A 177 4.33 -11.71 10.07
C VAL A 177 5.17 -12.98 9.92
N THR A 178 5.00 -13.91 10.85
CA THR A 178 5.61 -15.24 10.78
C THR A 178 4.62 -16.21 10.17
N VAL A 179 5.03 -16.89 9.10
CA VAL A 179 4.20 -17.87 8.40
C VAL A 179 4.87 -19.22 8.29
N GLU A 180 4.05 -20.25 8.07
CA GLU A 180 4.49 -21.58 7.74
C GLU A 180 3.52 -22.27 6.77
N LEU A 181 4.07 -23.13 5.90
CA LEU A 181 3.30 -24.07 5.10
C LEU A 181 2.42 -24.94 5.99
N ALA A 182 1.18 -25.17 5.56
CA ALA A 182 0.27 -26.11 6.19
C ALA A 182 0.88 -27.52 6.23
N GLU A 183 0.48 -28.34 7.21
CA GLU A 183 1.04 -29.68 7.39
C GLU A 183 0.88 -30.53 6.12
N GLY A 184 2.00 -31.00 5.59
CA GLY A 184 2.05 -31.84 4.39
C GLY A 184 2.02 -31.08 3.06
N ALA A 185 1.85 -29.75 3.08
CA ALA A 185 1.92 -28.92 1.88
C ALA A 185 3.37 -28.82 1.38
N SER A 186 3.54 -28.83 0.05
CA SER A 186 4.83 -28.56 -0.59
C SER A 186 4.95 -27.12 -1.08
N HIS A 187 3.84 -26.40 -1.14
CA HIS A 187 3.72 -25.04 -1.61
C HIS A 187 2.55 -24.37 -0.89
N GLY A 188 2.61 -23.06 -0.71
CA GLY A 188 1.54 -22.25 -0.17
C GLY A 188 1.72 -20.78 -0.56
N SER A 189 0.63 -20.02 -0.59
CA SER A 189 0.62 -18.65 -1.09
C SER A 189 -0.36 -17.76 -0.33
N ALA A 190 -0.21 -16.45 -0.50
CA ALA A 190 -1.18 -15.43 -0.10
C ALA A 190 -1.06 -14.20 -1.02
N GLU A 191 -2.18 -13.57 -1.34
CA GLU A 191 -2.23 -12.44 -2.28
C GLU A 191 -1.90 -11.09 -1.64
N ASN A 192 -2.06 -10.97 -0.33
CA ASN A 192 -1.79 -9.76 0.46
C ASN A 192 -1.71 -10.09 1.96
N ILE A 193 -1.37 -9.08 2.76
CA ILE A 193 -1.57 -9.08 4.21
C ILE A 193 -2.70 -8.10 4.52
N MET A 194 -3.78 -8.59 5.12
CA MET A 194 -4.86 -7.74 5.63
C MET A 194 -4.45 -7.19 7.00
N VAL A 195 -4.41 -5.86 7.13
CA VAL A 195 -4.11 -5.19 8.40
C VAL A 195 -5.38 -4.49 8.87
N ALA A 196 -5.94 -4.97 9.99
CA ALA A 196 -7.02 -4.30 10.68
C ALA A 196 -6.46 -3.28 11.68
N PHE A 197 -7.14 -2.15 11.83
CA PHE A 197 -6.82 -1.13 12.83
C PHE A 197 -8.04 -0.22 13.07
N ALA A 198 -8.06 0.50 14.17
CA ALA A 198 -9.17 1.37 14.54
C ALA A 198 -8.71 2.65 15.22
N ASN A 199 -9.50 3.70 15.12
CA ASN A 199 -9.44 4.88 16.00
C ASN A 199 -10.77 5.00 16.77
N ASP A 200 -10.97 6.09 17.49
CA ASP A 200 -12.23 6.33 18.23
C ASP A 200 -13.47 6.50 17.33
N GLU A 201 -13.28 6.72 16.03
CA GLU A 201 -14.35 7.01 15.09
C GLU A 201 -14.82 5.79 14.30
N ARG A 202 -13.89 4.93 13.87
CA ARG A 202 -14.20 3.74 13.06
C ARG A 202 -13.07 2.71 12.99
N ASP A 203 -13.45 1.55 12.47
CA ASP A 203 -12.55 0.46 12.11
C ASP A 203 -12.14 0.54 10.64
N PHE A 204 -10.94 0.05 10.37
CA PHE A 204 -10.32 -0.06 9.05
C PHE A 204 -9.80 -1.48 8.84
N ALA A 205 -9.80 -1.94 7.60
CA ALA A 205 -9.16 -3.18 7.19
C ALA A 205 -8.61 -3.00 5.77
N VAL A 206 -7.29 -2.85 5.66
CA VAL A 206 -6.63 -2.50 4.41
C VAL A 206 -5.70 -3.64 3.97
N PRO A 207 -5.76 -4.08 2.69
CA PRO A 207 -4.82 -5.04 2.14
C PRO A 207 -3.48 -4.36 1.84
N HIS A 208 -2.41 -4.73 2.55
CA HIS A 208 -1.05 -4.43 2.14
C HIS A 208 -0.65 -5.36 0.98
N PRO A 209 -0.22 -4.84 -0.18
CA PRO A 209 0.03 -5.63 -1.39
C PRO A 209 1.34 -6.45 -1.33
N LEU A 210 1.55 -7.21 -0.26
CA LEU A 210 2.61 -8.20 -0.14
C LEU A 210 2.09 -9.58 -0.58
N LYS A 211 2.45 -9.97 -1.80
CA LYS A 211 2.22 -11.33 -2.30
C LYS A 211 3.31 -12.26 -1.77
N ILE A 212 2.89 -13.36 -1.17
CA ILE A 212 3.78 -14.36 -0.59
C ILE A 212 3.60 -15.66 -1.37
N ASP A 213 4.71 -16.20 -1.86
CA ASP A 213 4.80 -17.52 -2.47
C ASP A 213 5.85 -18.32 -1.67
N VAL A 214 5.51 -19.51 -1.20
CA VAL A 214 6.41 -20.35 -0.42
C VAL A 214 6.47 -21.74 -1.03
N ASP A 215 7.68 -22.23 -1.27
CA ASP A 215 7.92 -23.61 -1.71
C ASP A 215 8.84 -24.35 -0.73
N ALA A 216 8.61 -25.64 -0.54
CA ALA A 216 9.41 -26.45 0.37
C ALA A 216 10.86 -26.70 -0.12
N LYS A 217 11.14 -26.47 -1.40
CA LYS A 217 12.41 -26.85 -2.06
C LYS A 217 13.07 -25.70 -2.80
N SER A 218 12.32 -24.92 -3.57
CA SER A 218 12.91 -23.89 -4.44
C SER A 218 11.91 -22.85 -4.93
N CYS A 219 12.37 -21.60 -4.98
CA CYS A 219 11.77 -20.53 -5.76
C CYS A 219 12.27 -20.59 -7.21
N ALA A 220 11.38 -20.46 -8.19
CA ALA A 220 11.68 -20.52 -9.62
C ALA A 220 11.51 -19.17 -10.31
#